data_AF-A0A2A7RFZ7-F1
#
_entry.id   AF-A0A2A7RFZ7-F1
#
_cell.length_a   1.000
_cell.length_b   1.000
_cell.length_c   1.000
_cell.angle_alpha   90.00
_cell.angle_beta   90.00
_cell.angle_gamma   90.00
#
_symmetry.space_group_name_H-M   'P 1'
#
loop_
_entity.id
_entity.type
_entity.pdbx_description
1 polymer ?
#
loop_
_entity_poly.entity_id
_entity_poly.type
_entity_poly.pdbx_seq_one_letter_code
_entity_poly.pdbx_strand_id
1 'polypeptide(L)'
;MAKLDAKSIIDYIGNAPKKTPVKVFIKGDLAQIDFPKKIENFTEAHSGVIFGDWKDIEPFLKENHQITAYHIENDARNSAVPLLDFKKVNARIEPGAIIRDQVVIGNNAVIMMGAIINIGAEIGANTMIDMGVVLGGRAIVGQHCHIGAGSVLAGVIEPASAKPVQIDDNVMIGANAVVIEGVHVGEGAVIAAGAVVTHDVPAHTMVAGVPAKIIKKVDEKTSSKTELEDNLRKL
;
A
#
# COMPACT_ATOMS: atom_id res chain seq x y z
N MET A 1 18.25 -6.52 3.50
CA MET A 1 18.04 -6.06 4.90
C MET A 1 16.89 -5.09 4.92
N ALA A 2 16.03 -5.13 5.93
CA ALA A 2 14.95 -4.16 6.11
C ALA A 2 15.53 -2.76 6.31
N LYS A 3 14.97 -1.78 5.60
CA LYS A 3 15.25 -0.35 5.75
C LYS A 3 14.44 0.28 6.88
N LEU A 4 13.27 -0.28 7.20
CA LEU A 4 12.38 0.25 8.22
C LEU A 4 12.45 -0.55 9.52
N ASP A 5 12.54 0.16 10.64
CA ASP A 5 12.54 -0.44 11.98
C ASP A 5 11.11 -0.77 12.45
N ALA A 6 10.91 -2.00 12.91
CA ALA A 6 9.60 -2.51 13.31
C ALA A 6 9.02 -1.74 14.51
N LYS A 7 9.85 -1.38 15.49
CA LYS A 7 9.41 -0.67 16.69
C LYS A 7 8.96 0.74 16.35
N SER A 8 9.71 1.43 15.49
CA SER A 8 9.37 2.75 14.97
C SER A 8 8.04 2.75 14.21
N ILE A 9 7.76 1.70 13.42
CA ILE A 9 6.45 1.54 12.76
C ILE A 9 5.32 1.38 13.78
N ILE A 10 5.49 0.51 14.78
CA ILE A 10 4.48 0.30 15.83
C ILE A 10 4.23 1.61 16.60
N ASP A 11 5.29 2.31 17.00
CA ASP A 11 5.20 3.58 17.71
C ASP A 11 4.52 4.65 16.86
N TYR A 12 4.81 4.70 15.55
CA TYR A 12 4.13 5.60 14.61
C TYR A 12 2.63 5.31 14.54
N ILE A 13 2.23 4.05 14.38
CA ILE A 13 0.81 3.64 14.35
C ILE A 13 0.11 3.99 15.67
N GLY A 14 0.75 3.70 16.81
CA GLY A 14 0.18 3.93 18.14
C GLY A 14 -0.04 5.40 18.47
N ASN A 15 0.80 6.29 17.93
CA ASN A 15 0.72 7.74 18.16
C ASN A 15 -0.03 8.51 17.06
N ALA A 16 -0.41 7.86 15.96
CA ALA A 16 -1.12 8.50 14.86
C ALA A 16 -2.56 8.89 15.29
N PRO A 17 -2.96 10.17 15.14
CA PRO A 17 -4.28 10.62 15.56
C PRO A 17 -5.35 10.07 14.61
N LYS A 18 -6.40 9.45 15.17
CA LYS A 18 -7.58 9.02 14.41
C LYS A 18 -8.36 10.24 13.94
N LYS A 19 -8.70 10.28 12.65
CA LYS A 19 -9.47 11.34 12.00
C LYS A 19 -10.60 10.77 11.15
N THR A 20 -11.65 11.56 10.95
CA THR A 20 -12.68 11.34 9.93
C THR A 20 -12.64 12.54 8.99
N PRO A 21 -11.69 12.57 8.04
CA PRO A 21 -11.50 13.73 7.18
C PRO A 21 -12.71 13.93 6.27
N VAL A 22 -13.11 15.18 6.09
CA VAL A 22 -14.17 15.55 5.16
C VAL A 22 -13.74 16.72 4.29
N LYS A 23 -14.23 16.71 3.06
CA LYS A 23 -14.25 17.88 2.17
C LYS A 23 -15.70 18.32 2.05
N VAL A 24 -15.97 19.59 2.29
CA VAL A 24 -17.34 20.11 2.26
C VAL A 24 -17.42 21.29 1.32
N PHE A 25 -18.20 21.16 0.26
CA PHE A 25 -18.62 22.29 -0.56
C PHE A 25 -19.75 23.01 0.16
N ILE A 26 -19.62 24.32 0.35
CA ILE A 26 -20.60 25.14 1.07
C ILE A 26 -21.07 26.30 0.19
N LYS A 27 -22.33 26.70 0.36
CA LYS A 27 -22.96 27.84 -0.29
C LYS A 27 -23.75 28.64 0.74
N GLY A 28 -23.67 29.97 0.69
CA GLY A 28 -24.29 30.82 1.72
C GLY A 28 -23.92 32.29 1.61
N ASP A 29 -24.10 33.03 2.70
CA ASP A 29 -23.42 34.31 2.92
C ASP A 29 -22.17 34.07 3.77
N LEU A 30 -21.06 33.75 3.10
CA LEU A 30 -19.85 33.27 3.75
C LEU A 30 -18.90 34.42 4.13
N ALA A 31 -19.12 35.62 3.61
CA ALA A 31 -18.23 36.78 3.82
C ALA A 31 -18.13 37.21 5.29
N GLN A 32 -19.15 36.87 6.10
CA GLN A 32 -19.25 37.22 7.52
C GLN A 32 -18.95 36.04 8.45
N ILE A 33 -18.57 34.88 7.91
CA ILE A 33 -18.27 33.70 8.72
C ILE A 33 -16.80 33.75 9.18
N ASP A 34 -16.58 33.63 10.49
CA ASP A 34 -15.25 33.43 11.06
C ASP A 34 -14.95 31.92 11.10
N PHE A 35 -13.99 31.48 10.28
CA PHE A 35 -13.61 30.07 10.18
C PHE A 35 -12.58 29.71 11.26
N PRO A 36 -12.85 28.72 12.13
CA PRO A 36 -11.88 28.26 13.12
C PRO A 36 -10.57 27.78 12.48
N LYS A 37 -9.41 28.04 13.11
CA LYS A 37 -8.08 27.62 12.59
C LYS A 37 -7.93 26.13 12.26
N LYS A 38 -8.75 25.27 12.87
CA LYS A 38 -8.78 23.82 12.65
C LYS A 38 -9.56 23.40 11.39
N ILE A 39 -10.30 24.32 10.79
CA ILE A 39 -11.02 24.16 9.53
C ILE A 39 -10.27 24.95 8.47
N GLU A 40 -9.64 24.24 7.55
CA GLU A 40 -9.05 24.87 6.37
C GLU A 40 -10.19 25.29 5.43
N ASN A 41 -10.12 26.51 4.90
CA ASN A 41 -11.19 27.06 4.07
C ASN A 41 -10.62 27.76 2.84
N PHE A 42 -11.29 27.53 1.70
CA PHE A 42 -11.10 28.21 0.43
C PHE A 42 -12.46 28.73 0.01
N THR A 43 -12.82 29.90 0.52
CA THR A 43 -14.16 30.47 0.40
C THR A 43 -14.13 31.85 -0.23
N GLU A 44 -15.15 32.12 -1.03
CA GLU A 44 -15.53 33.44 -1.52
C GLU A 44 -16.83 33.86 -0.83
N ALA A 45 -17.35 35.05 -1.14
CA ALA A 45 -18.53 35.60 -0.48
C ALA A 45 -19.76 34.66 -0.48
N HIS A 46 -19.94 33.83 -1.51
CA HIS A 46 -21.16 33.02 -1.67
C HIS A 46 -20.97 31.51 -1.76
N SER A 47 -19.74 31.05 -1.96
CA SER A 47 -19.44 29.63 -2.13
C SER A 47 -17.99 29.34 -1.80
N GLY A 48 -17.71 28.10 -1.43
CA GLY A 48 -16.34 27.64 -1.24
C GLY A 48 -16.26 26.18 -0.86
N VAL A 49 -15.05 25.77 -0.51
CA VAL A 49 -14.75 24.44 -0.01
C VAL A 49 -14.00 24.55 1.31
N ILE A 50 -14.38 23.69 2.27
CA ILE A 50 -13.69 23.56 3.56
C ILE A 50 -13.20 22.12 3.75
N PHE A 51 -12.08 21.99 4.46
CA PHE A 51 -11.44 20.72 4.79
C PHE A 51 -11.21 20.63 6.31
N GLY A 52 -11.44 19.47 6.90
CA GLY A 52 -11.24 19.28 8.33
C GLY A 52 -11.64 17.89 8.82
N ASP A 53 -11.52 17.69 10.14
CA ASP A 53 -12.03 16.49 10.81
C ASP A 53 -13.54 16.65 11.06
N TRP A 54 -14.31 15.58 10.88
CA TRP A 54 -15.78 15.62 11.00
C TRP A 54 -16.23 16.13 12.38
N LYS A 55 -15.51 15.80 13.44
CA LYS A 55 -15.81 16.27 14.81
C LYS A 55 -15.77 17.80 14.95
N ASP A 56 -15.06 18.48 14.05
CA ASP A 56 -14.89 19.93 14.03
C ASP A 56 -15.84 20.56 13.00
N ILE A 57 -16.06 19.90 11.87
CA ILE A 57 -16.92 20.37 10.78
C ILE A 57 -18.41 20.25 11.12
N GLU A 58 -18.84 19.15 11.73
CA GLU A 58 -20.26 18.93 12.07
C GLU A 58 -20.86 20.03 12.96
N PRO A 59 -20.26 20.39 14.11
CA PRO A 59 -20.79 21.49 14.92
C PRO A 59 -20.70 22.82 14.19
N PHE A 60 -19.62 23.06 13.44
CA PHE A 60 -19.46 24.29 12.65
C PHE A 60 -20.59 24.49 11.65
N LEU A 61 -20.98 23.46 10.90
CA LEU A 61 -22.10 23.53 9.95
C LEU A 61 -23.45 23.78 10.65
N LYS A 62 -23.64 23.24 11.86
CA LYS A 62 -24.88 23.41 12.64
C LYS A 62 -25.03 24.82 13.21
N GLU A 63 -23.92 25.43 13.63
CA GLU A 63 -23.89 26.75 14.27
C GLU A 63 -23.98 27.91 13.27
N ASN A 64 -23.54 27.72 12.02
CA ASN A 64 -23.46 28.78 11.01
C ASN A 64 -24.66 28.74 10.04
N HIS A 65 -25.79 29.34 10.45
CA HIS A 65 -27.01 29.41 9.66
C HIS A 65 -26.89 30.19 8.34
N GLN A 66 -25.80 30.94 8.15
CA GLN A 66 -25.50 31.62 6.88
C GLN A 66 -25.16 30.63 5.76
N ILE A 67 -24.74 29.41 6.11
CA ILE A 67 -24.54 28.30 5.16
C ILE A 67 -25.91 27.73 4.82
N THR A 68 -26.41 28.03 3.63
CA THR A 68 -27.76 27.64 3.19
C THR A 68 -27.79 26.31 2.46
N ALA A 69 -26.65 25.84 1.94
CA ALA A 69 -26.51 24.52 1.35
C ALA A 69 -25.07 24.01 1.47
N TYR A 70 -24.91 22.69 1.54
CA TYR A 70 -23.60 22.05 1.51
C TYR A 70 -23.65 20.64 0.90
N HIS A 71 -22.49 20.16 0.43
CA HIS A 71 -22.26 18.79 -0.02
C HIS A 71 -20.99 18.26 0.64
N ILE A 72 -21.06 17.09 1.28
CA ILE A 72 -19.96 16.48 2.04
C ILE A 72 -19.43 15.28 1.27
N GLU A 73 -18.12 15.26 1.04
CA GLU A 73 -17.36 14.09 0.61
C GLU A 73 -16.56 13.53 1.80
N ASN A 74 -16.57 12.20 1.95
CA ASN A 74 -15.81 11.47 2.97
C ASN A 74 -15.31 10.15 2.38
N ASP A 75 -14.06 9.79 2.68
CA ASP A 75 -13.40 8.58 2.18
C ASP A 75 -12.91 7.65 3.30
N ALA A 76 -12.89 8.11 4.56
CA ALA A 76 -12.39 7.34 5.70
C ALA A 76 -13.05 7.72 7.04
N ARG A 77 -13.13 6.75 7.96
CA ARG A 77 -13.68 6.92 9.32
C ARG A 77 -12.68 6.42 10.36
N ASN A 78 -12.35 7.27 11.34
CA ASN A 78 -11.37 6.96 12.40
C ASN A 78 -10.03 6.41 11.89
N SER A 79 -9.62 6.82 10.69
CA SER A 79 -8.33 6.42 10.10
C SER A 79 -7.21 7.25 10.72
N ALA A 80 -6.08 6.61 11.01
CA ALA A 80 -4.95 7.23 11.71
C ALA A 80 -3.71 7.38 10.82
N VAL A 81 -3.34 6.30 10.13
CA VAL A 81 -2.17 6.27 9.24
C VAL A 81 -2.53 6.91 7.90
N PRO A 82 -1.83 7.98 7.46
CA PRO A 82 -2.07 8.60 6.17
C PRO A 82 -1.62 7.71 5.00
N LEU A 83 -1.98 8.11 3.78
CA LEU A 83 -1.44 7.52 2.56
C LEU A 83 -0.09 8.13 2.20
N LEU A 84 0.75 7.38 1.49
CA LEU A 84 2.05 7.81 1.01
C LEU A 84 1.90 8.97 0.00
N ASP A 85 2.70 10.03 0.16
CA ASP A 85 2.89 11.01 -0.91
C ASP A 85 3.83 10.44 -1.99
N PHE A 86 3.25 9.88 -3.04
CA PHE A 86 4.01 9.26 -4.12
C PHE A 86 4.40 10.21 -5.26
N LYS A 87 4.08 11.52 -5.20
CA LYS A 87 4.31 12.48 -6.32
C LYS A 87 5.79 12.64 -6.71
N LYS A 88 6.72 12.27 -5.83
CA LYS A 88 8.18 12.38 -6.04
C LYS A 88 8.89 11.02 -6.06
N VAL A 89 8.14 9.92 -6.01
CA VAL A 89 8.72 8.58 -6.06
C VAL A 89 9.17 8.31 -7.49
N ASN A 90 10.41 7.85 -7.66
CA ASN A 90 10.96 7.47 -8.96
C ASN A 90 10.48 6.07 -9.39
N ALA A 91 9.16 5.89 -9.50
CA ALA A 91 8.48 4.64 -9.81
C ALA A 91 7.16 4.92 -10.54
N ARG A 92 6.58 3.91 -11.19
CA ARG A 92 5.26 4.03 -11.83
C ARG A 92 4.20 3.49 -10.88
N ILE A 93 3.23 4.31 -10.51
CA ILE A 93 2.14 3.94 -9.59
C ILE A 93 0.82 4.24 -10.28
N GLU A 94 0.06 3.20 -10.57
CA GLU A 94 -1.16 3.27 -11.35
C GLU A 94 -2.39 3.71 -10.51
N PRO A 95 -3.42 4.30 -11.15
CA PRO A 95 -4.63 4.72 -10.45
C PRO A 95 -5.31 3.58 -9.67
N GLY A 96 -5.79 3.92 -8.48
CA GLY A 96 -6.50 2.98 -7.59
C GLY A 96 -5.59 2.14 -6.70
N ALA A 97 -4.25 2.23 -6.83
CA ALA A 97 -3.34 1.68 -5.83
C ALA A 97 -3.50 2.41 -4.49
N ILE A 98 -3.57 1.67 -3.39
CA ILE A 98 -3.71 2.21 -2.03
C ILE A 98 -2.45 1.87 -1.25
N ILE A 99 -1.66 2.90 -0.93
CA ILE A 99 -0.33 2.76 -0.33
C ILE A 99 -0.31 3.60 0.95
N ARG A 100 -0.14 2.94 2.10
CA ARG A 100 0.03 3.65 3.38
C ARG A 100 1.38 4.37 3.44
N ASP A 101 1.45 5.40 4.28
CA ASP A 101 2.72 6.04 4.62
C ASP A 101 3.72 5.05 5.22
N GLN A 102 5.00 5.42 5.25
CA GLN A 102 6.12 4.56 5.67
C GLN A 102 6.22 3.26 4.83
N VAL A 103 6.01 3.37 3.53
CA VAL A 103 6.30 2.31 2.54
C VAL A 103 7.51 2.76 1.72
N VAL A 104 8.45 1.86 1.49
CA VAL A 104 9.62 2.12 0.62
C VAL A 104 9.37 1.53 -0.75
N ILE A 105 9.47 2.36 -1.78
CA ILE A 105 9.34 1.97 -3.19
C ILE A 105 10.67 2.23 -3.89
N GLY A 106 11.28 1.19 -4.44
CA GLY A 106 12.54 1.25 -5.18
C GLY A 106 12.38 1.92 -6.55
N ASN A 107 13.51 2.36 -7.12
CA ASN A 107 13.55 2.97 -8.43
C ASN A 107 12.94 2.05 -9.50
N ASN A 108 12.17 2.61 -10.43
CA ASN A 108 11.59 1.90 -11.56
C ASN A 108 10.64 0.75 -11.18
N ALA A 109 10.25 0.64 -9.91
CA ALA A 109 9.20 -0.28 -9.50
C ALA A 109 7.88 0.12 -10.19
N VAL A 110 6.99 -0.86 -10.34
CA VAL A 110 5.66 -0.67 -10.92
C VAL A 110 4.62 -1.17 -9.95
N ILE A 111 3.72 -0.29 -9.53
CA ILE A 111 2.58 -0.62 -8.68
C ILE A 111 1.32 -0.52 -9.53
N MET A 112 0.71 -1.66 -9.83
CA MET A 112 -0.45 -1.75 -10.72
C MET A 112 -1.77 -1.43 -9.99
N MET A 113 -2.82 -1.25 -10.77
CA MET A 113 -4.15 -0.82 -10.31
C MET A 113 -4.68 -1.72 -9.19
N GLY A 114 -5.23 -1.09 -8.16
CA GLY A 114 -5.90 -1.78 -7.05
C GLY A 114 -4.97 -2.53 -6.10
N ALA A 115 -3.65 -2.48 -6.27
CA ALA A 115 -2.72 -3.04 -5.28
C ALA A 115 -2.87 -2.33 -3.93
N ILE A 116 -2.78 -3.07 -2.84
CA ILE A 116 -2.92 -2.59 -1.46
C ILE A 116 -1.63 -2.86 -0.71
N ILE A 117 -0.92 -1.80 -0.34
CA ILE A 117 0.40 -1.89 0.28
C ILE A 117 0.35 -1.27 1.68
N ASN A 118 0.54 -2.13 2.67
CA ASN A 118 0.43 -1.74 4.07
C ASN A 118 1.75 -1.15 4.61
N ILE A 119 1.64 -0.44 5.72
CA ILE A 119 2.74 0.26 6.38
C ILE A 119 3.94 -0.66 6.65
N GLY A 120 5.15 -0.14 6.42
CA GLY A 120 6.39 -0.87 6.62
C GLY A 120 6.81 -1.75 5.46
N ALA A 121 5.97 -1.94 4.43
CA ALA A 121 6.35 -2.73 3.28
C ALA A 121 7.50 -2.09 2.50
N GLU A 122 8.38 -2.93 1.95
CA GLU A 122 9.54 -2.52 1.17
C GLU A 122 9.53 -3.22 -0.17
N ILE A 123 9.67 -2.46 -1.26
CA ILE A 123 9.62 -2.95 -2.63
C ILE A 123 10.92 -2.57 -3.31
N GLY A 124 11.68 -3.54 -3.79
CA GLY A 124 12.95 -3.34 -4.49
C GLY A 124 12.80 -2.67 -5.86
N ALA A 125 13.94 -2.25 -6.41
CA ALA A 125 13.99 -1.62 -7.72
C ALA A 125 13.53 -2.59 -8.83
N ASN A 126 12.92 -2.04 -9.88
CA ASN A 126 12.43 -2.81 -11.04
C ASN A 126 11.41 -3.93 -10.69
N THR A 127 10.86 -3.94 -9.47
CA THR A 127 9.86 -4.93 -9.05
C THR A 127 8.47 -4.50 -9.48
N MET A 128 7.69 -5.45 -9.99
CA MET A 128 6.28 -5.25 -10.30
C MET A 128 5.39 -5.85 -9.20
N ILE A 129 4.55 -5.00 -8.63
CA ILE A 129 3.42 -5.37 -7.79
C ILE A 129 2.18 -5.30 -8.67
N ASP A 130 1.71 -6.46 -9.11
CA ASP A 130 0.64 -6.56 -10.10
C ASP A 130 -0.75 -6.25 -9.51
N MET A 131 -1.78 -6.24 -10.36
CA MET A 131 -3.11 -5.76 -10.02
C MET A 131 -3.71 -6.47 -8.81
N GLY A 132 -4.25 -5.69 -7.87
CA GLY A 132 -4.92 -6.26 -6.69
C GLY A 132 -4.02 -7.03 -5.71
N VAL A 133 -2.69 -6.99 -5.87
CA VAL A 133 -1.77 -7.61 -4.92
C VAL A 133 -1.91 -6.95 -3.54
N VAL A 134 -1.85 -7.76 -2.49
CA VAL A 134 -1.84 -7.29 -1.10
C VAL A 134 -0.47 -7.54 -0.49
N LEU A 135 0.24 -6.45 -0.14
CA LEU A 135 1.44 -6.52 0.68
C LEU A 135 1.07 -6.17 2.12
N GLY A 136 1.11 -7.18 2.99
CA GLY A 136 0.90 -7.02 4.42
C GLY A 136 1.97 -6.16 5.08
N GLY A 137 1.72 -5.78 6.34
CA GLY A 137 2.61 -4.90 7.08
C GLY A 137 4.02 -5.48 7.17
N ARG A 138 5.04 -4.65 6.91
CA ARG A 138 6.46 -5.04 6.88
C ARG A 138 6.87 -6.08 5.83
N ALA A 139 6.01 -6.49 4.89
CA ALA A 139 6.43 -7.42 3.83
C ALA A 139 7.57 -6.82 3.00
N ILE A 140 8.63 -7.61 2.78
CA ILE A 140 9.84 -7.17 2.06
C ILE A 140 9.91 -7.92 0.74
N VAL A 141 9.99 -7.16 -0.36
CA VAL A 141 10.18 -7.70 -1.70
C VAL A 141 11.48 -7.15 -2.27
N GLY A 142 12.33 -8.06 -2.75
CA GLY A 142 13.60 -7.77 -3.40
C GLY A 142 13.45 -7.05 -4.74
N GLN A 143 14.56 -6.95 -5.45
CA GLN A 143 14.67 -6.31 -6.74
C GLN A 143 14.25 -7.25 -7.85
N HIS A 144 13.73 -6.67 -8.93
CA HIS A 144 13.47 -7.38 -10.17
C HIS A 144 12.53 -8.59 -9.96
N CYS A 145 11.55 -8.44 -9.08
CA CYS A 145 10.53 -9.45 -8.81
C CYS A 145 9.25 -9.16 -9.60
N HIS A 146 8.40 -10.18 -9.72
CA HIS A 146 7.02 -10.02 -10.20
C HIS A 146 6.09 -10.71 -9.22
N ILE A 147 5.28 -9.91 -8.53
CA ILE A 147 4.26 -10.40 -7.61
C ILE A 147 2.94 -10.40 -8.37
N GLY A 148 2.49 -11.58 -8.80
CA GLY A 148 1.37 -11.73 -9.73
C GLY A 148 0.03 -11.34 -9.14
N ALA A 149 -0.91 -10.97 -10.01
CA ALA A 149 -2.19 -10.36 -9.64
C ALA A 149 -2.93 -11.11 -8.53
N GLY A 150 -3.49 -10.36 -7.57
CA GLY A 150 -4.26 -10.88 -6.44
C GLY A 150 -3.47 -11.69 -5.41
N SER A 151 -2.14 -11.80 -5.55
CA SER A 151 -1.33 -12.51 -4.54
C SER A 151 -1.31 -11.76 -3.20
N VAL A 152 -1.16 -12.49 -2.11
CA VAL A 152 -1.11 -11.95 -0.74
C VAL A 152 0.20 -12.34 -0.08
N LEU A 153 1.00 -11.34 0.30
CA LEU A 153 2.11 -11.52 1.22
C LEU A 153 1.63 -11.16 2.62
N ALA A 154 1.58 -12.14 3.53
CA ALA A 154 1.04 -11.93 4.87
C ALA A 154 1.83 -10.86 5.64
N GLY A 155 1.10 -10.10 6.46
CA GLY A 155 1.64 -8.97 7.21
C GLY A 155 2.07 -9.35 8.61
N VAL A 156 3.17 -8.78 9.08
CA VAL A 156 3.69 -8.97 10.43
C VAL A 156 4.07 -7.61 11.02
N ILE A 157 3.12 -6.92 11.64
CA ILE A 157 3.41 -5.69 12.40
C ILE A 157 3.87 -6.02 13.81
N GLU A 158 3.20 -6.97 14.47
CA GLU A 158 3.47 -7.36 15.85
C GLU A 158 3.68 -8.89 15.97
N PRO A 159 4.54 -9.35 16.89
CA PRO A 159 5.47 -8.55 17.70
C PRO A 159 6.63 -7.98 16.85
N ALA A 160 7.30 -6.92 17.33
CA ALA A 160 8.41 -6.29 16.62
C ALA A 160 9.57 -7.26 16.29
N SER A 161 9.75 -8.29 17.12
CA SER A 161 10.77 -9.34 16.95
C SER A 161 10.41 -10.37 15.87
N ALA A 162 9.15 -10.43 15.42
CA ALA A 162 8.74 -11.37 14.40
C ALA A 162 9.28 -10.94 13.03
N LYS A 163 9.76 -11.93 12.27
CA LYS A 163 10.22 -11.75 10.91
C LYS A 163 9.01 -11.57 9.99
N PRO A 164 9.01 -10.56 9.11
CA PRO A 164 7.98 -10.45 8.10
C PRO A 164 8.20 -11.47 6.98
N VAL A 165 7.26 -11.54 6.03
CA VAL A 165 7.52 -12.19 4.75
C VAL A 165 8.69 -11.50 4.06
N GLN A 166 9.65 -12.30 3.59
CA GLN A 166 10.80 -11.81 2.83
C GLN A 166 10.85 -12.54 1.49
N ILE A 167 10.83 -11.78 0.40
CA ILE A 167 11.02 -12.26 -0.95
C ILE A 167 12.35 -11.70 -1.44
N ASP A 168 13.29 -12.57 -1.80
CA ASP A 168 14.59 -12.15 -2.36
C ASP A 168 14.45 -11.69 -3.82
N ASP A 169 15.57 -11.30 -4.42
CA ASP A 169 15.63 -10.78 -5.78
C ASP A 169 15.23 -11.82 -6.83
N ASN A 170 14.77 -11.36 -8.00
CA ASN A 170 14.43 -12.19 -9.17
C ASN A 170 13.32 -13.24 -8.93
N VAL A 171 12.50 -13.09 -7.90
CA VAL A 171 11.40 -14.02 -7.60
C VAL A 171 10.17 -13.73 -8.46
N MET A 172 9.55 -14.80 -8.97
CA MET A 172 8.26 -14.78 -9.66
C MET A 172 7.20 -15.43 -8.78
N ILE A 173 6.13 -14.71 -8.46
CA ILE A 173 4.95 -15.23 -7.76
C ILE A 173 3.76 -15.22 -8.72
N GLY A 174 3.19 -16.40 -8.98
CA GLY A 174 2.00 -16.54 -9.81
C GLY A 174 0.75 -15.96 -9.14
N ALA A 175 -0.24 -15.62 -9.96
CA ALA A 175 -1.48 -14.98 -9.50
C ALA A 175 -2.19 -15.75 -8.36
N ASN A 176 -2.81 -14.99 -7.45
CA ASN A 176 -3.55 -15.48 -6.29
C ASN A 176 -2.77 -16.46 -5.39
N ALA A 177 -1.44 -16.41 -5.40
CA ALA A 177 -0.64 -17.15 -4.42
C ALA A 177 -0.65 -16.44 -3.06
N VAL A 178 -0.46 -17.21 -1.99
CA VAL A 178 -0.36 -16.69 -0.62
C VAL A 178 0.96 -17.12 -0.01
N VAL A 179 1.70 -16.18 0.57
CA VAL A 179 2.91 -16.45 1.36
C VAL A 179 2.61 -16.08 2.81
N ILE A 180 2.64 -17.05 3.72
CA ILE A 180 2.28 -16.83 5.13
C ILE A 180 3.39 -16.13 5.92
N GLU A 181 3.05 -15.65 7.11
CA GLU A 181 3.90 -14.86 7.98
C GLU A 181 5.27 -15.51 8.23
N GLY A 182 6.33 -14.69 8.14
CA GLY A 182 7.70 -15.11 8.46
C GLY A 182 8.40 -16.01 7.45
N VAL A 183 7.71 -16.41 6.37
CA VAL A 183 8.31 -17.21 5.29
C VAL A 183 9.31 -16.38 4.49
N HIS A 184 10.44 -17.01 4.19
CA HIS A 184 11.46 -16.53 3.28
C HIS A 184 11.39 -17.25 1.92
N VAL A 185 11.31 -16.49 0.83
CA VAL A 185 11.38 -17.02 -0.54
C VAL A 185 12.71 -16.62 -1.15
N GLY A 186 13.58 -17.61 -1.35
CA GLY A 186 14.94 -17.41 -1.83
C GLY A 186 15.01 -16.95 -3.29
N GLU A 187 16.16 -16.37 -3.63
CA GLU A 187 16.44 -15.73 -4.92
C GLU A 187 16.05 -16.61 -6.13
N GLY A 188 15.41 -16.00 -7.13
CA GLY A 188 15.08 -16.67 -8.38
C GLY A 188 14.09 -17.84 -8.25
N ALA A 189 13.41 -17.99 -7.11
CA ALA A 189 12.36 -18.99 -6.94
C ALA A 189 11.09 -18.63 -7.73
N VAL A 190 10.31 -19.66 -8.06
CA VAL A 190 9.03 -19.52 -8.77
C VAL A 190 7.91 -20.13 -7.94
N ILE A 191 6.94 -19.30 -7.56
CA ILE A 191 5.73 -19.74 -6.86
C ILE A 191 4.61 -19.89 -7.90
N ALA A 192 4.04 -21.08 -8.05
CA ALA A 192 2.94 -21.29 -8.98
C ALA A 192 1.67 -20.52 -8.55
N ALA A 193 0.84 -20.16 -9.53
CA ALA A 193 -0.45 -19.52 -9.27
C ALA A 193 -1.32 -20.35 -8.32
N GLY A 194 -2.00 -19.68 -7.38
CA GLY A 194 -2.86 -20.31 -6.37
C GLY A 194 -2.14 -21.12 -5.29
N ALA A 195 -0.79 -21.12 -5.25
CA ALA A 195 -0.05 -21.85 -4.23
C ALA A 195 -0.15 -21.15 -2.85
N VAL A 196 -0.13 -21.94 -1.77
CA VAL A 196 -0.05 -21.44 -0.39
C VAL A 196 1.28 -21.86 0.20
N VAL A 197 2.22 -20.93 0.29
CA VAL A 197 3.58 -21.15 0.76
C VAL A 197 3.60 -21.07 2.28
N THR A 198 3.84 -22.22 2.93
CA THR A 198 3.82 -22.37 4.39
C THR A 198 5.20 -22.56 5.03
N HIS A 199 6.25 -22.66 4.22
CA HIS A 199 7.63 -22.89 4.65
C HIS A 199 8.57 -22.15 3.70
N ASP A 200 9.79 -21.90 4.16
CA ASP A 200 10.83 -21.26 3.34
C ASP A 200 11.05 -22.00 2.02
N VAL A 201 11.24 -21.23 0.96
CA VAL A 201 11.43 -21.74 -0.40
C VAL A 201 12.91 -21.56 -0.77
N PRO A 202 13.65 -22.64 -1.05
CA PRO A 202 15.04 -22.53 -1.47
C PRO A 202 15.17 -21.77 -2.80
N ALA A 203 16.28 -21.05 -2.95
CA ALA A 203 16.62 -20.33 -4.17
C ALA A 203 16.57 -21.25 -5.41
N HIS A 204 16.16 -20.69 -6.55
CA HIS A 204 16.04 -21.38 -7.84
C HIS A 204 15.22 -22.68 -7.78
N THR A 205 14.19 -22.73 -6.94
CA THR A 205 13.21 -23.83 -6.93
C THR A 205 11.84 -23.34 -7.36
N MET A 206 11.06 -24.25 -7.93
CA MET A 206 9.65 -24.03 -8.24
C MET A 206 8.79 -24.77 -7.22
N VAL A 207 7.86 -24.07 -6.58
CA VAL A 207 6.88 -24.67 -5.65
C VAL A 207 5.45 -24.49 -6.17
N ALA A 208 4.58 -25.45 -5.86
CA ALA A 208 3.16 -25.39 -6.21
C ALA A 208 2.29 -26.16 -5.21
N GLY A 209 1.01 -25.83 -5.16
CA GLY A 209 0.00 -26.55 -4.37
C GLY A 209 -0.37 -25.86 -3.05
N VAL A 210 -1.27 -26.51 -2.31
CA VAL A 210 -1.81 -26.06 -1.03
C VAL A 210 -1.76 -27.23 -0.04
N PRO A 211 -0.78 -27.29 0.88
CA PRO A 211 0.38 -26.40 0.98
C PRO A 211 1.37 -26.60 -0.18
N ALA A 212 2.15 -25.55 -0.49
CA ALA A 212 3.11 -25.57 -1.56
C ALA A 212 4.24 -26.57 -1.28
N LYS A 213 4.63 -27.34 -2.31
CA LYS A 213 5.75 -28.27 -2.26
C LYS A 213 6.69 -27.99 -3.42
N ILE A 214 7.98 -28.26 -3.22
CA ILE A 214 8.98 -28.22 -4.29
C ILE A 214 8.58 -29.22 -5.37
N ILE A 215 8.40 -28.72 -6.59
CA ILE A 215 8.06 -29.52 -7.77
C ILE A 215 9.33 -29.85 -8.56
N LYS A 216 10.21 -28.86 -8.72
CA LYS A 216 11.47 -28.99 -9.45
C LYS A 216 12.42 -27.83 -9.14
N LYS A 217 13.66 -27.95 -9.60
CA LYS A 217 14.55 -26.79 -9.76
C LYS A 217 14.11 -25.96 -10.96
N VAL A 218 14.37 -24.66 -10.92
CA VAL A 218 14.15 -23.76 -12.05
C VAL A 218 15.15 -24.13 -13.15
N ASP A 219 14.60 -24.44 -14.33
CA ASP A 219 15.33 -24.81 -15.55
C ASP A 219 15.15 -23.71 -16.62
N GLU A 220 15.91 -23.77 -17.71
CA GLU A 220 15.83 -22.79 -18.81
C GLU A 220 14.41 -22.63 -19.38
N LYS A 221 13.63 -23.72 -19.39
CA LYS A 221 12.23 -23.71 -19.84
C LYS A 221 11.33 -22.93 -18.89
N THR A 222 11.62 -22.93 -17.60
CA THR A 222 10.90 -22.14 -16.60
C THR A 222 11.32 -20.69 -16.74
N SER A 223 12.63 -20.42 -16.78
CA SER A 223 13.17 -19.07 -16.91
C SER A 223 12.63 -18.33 -18.13
N SER A 224 12.60 -18.98 -19.30
CA SER A 224 12.05 -18.40 -20.54
C SER A 224 10.54 -18.11 -20.49
N LYS A 225 9.79 -18.79 -19.62
CA LYS A 225 8.34 -18.55 -19.42
C LYS A 225 8.05 -17.52 -18.34
N THR A 226 9.02 -17.25 -17.47
CA THR A 226 8.92 -16.31 -16.36
C THR A 226 9.84 -15.11 -16.55
N GLU A 227 10.35 -14.91 -17.76
CA GLU A 227 11.22 -13.79 -18.11
C GLU A 227 10.45 -12.48 -17.93
N LEU A 228 11.10 -11.51 -17.28
CA LEU A 228 10.50 -10.22 -17.01
C LEU A 228 10.81 -9.26 -18.15
N GLU A 229 9.77 -8.59 -18.63
CA GLU A 229 9.93 -7.57 -19.67
C GLU A 229 10.35 -6.23 -19.05
N ASP A 230 11.64 -5.88 -19.16
CA ASP A 230 12.20 -4.63 -18.65
C ASP A 230 11.56 -3.37 -19.27
N ASN A 231 11.06 -3.46 -20.50
CA ASN A 231 10.37 -2.34 -21.13
C ASN A 231 9.11 -1.91 -20.36
N LEU A 232 8.47 -2.81 -19.62
CA LEU A 232 7.32 -2.47 -18.78
C LEU A 232 7.71 -1.67 -17.53
N ARG A 233 9.00 -1.57 -17.20
CA ARG A 233 9.51 -0.92 -15.98
C ARG A 233 10.22 0.41 -16.26
N LYS A 234 10.25 0.83 -17.53
CA LYS A 234 10.74 2.15 -17.94
C LYS A 234 9.76 3.23 -17.50
N LEU A 235 10.30 4.32 -16.97
CA LEU A 235 9.56 5.52 -16.56
C LEU A 235 9.39 6.49 -17.73
#